data_AF-A0AAN0M213-F1
#
_entry.id   AF-A0AAN0M213-F1
#
_cell.length_a   1.000
_cell.length_b   1.000
_cell.length_c   1.000
_cell.angle_alpha   90.00
_cell.angle_beta   90.00
_cell.angle_gamma   90.00
#
_symmetry.space_group_name_H-M   'P 1'
#
loop_
_entity.id
_entity.type
_entity.pdbx_description
1 polymer ?
#
loop_
_entity_poly.entity_id
_entity_poly.type
_entity_poly.pdbx_seq_one_letter_code
_entity_poly.pdbx_strand_id
1 'polypeptide(L)' 'MSDVLPTTEKETIRDFHHWIIVARRIVHDSFTGDEKELQRLTLQAAEGLMMDHRLGAIEAQMAEIKTALTEKE' A
#
# COMPACT_ATOMS: atom_id res chain seq x y z
N MET A 1 -16.94 5.68 -23.91
CA MET A 1 -16.00 4.56 -23.63
C MET A 1 -15.99 4.41 -22.11
N SER A 2 -16.60 3.35 -21.59
CA SER A 2 -16.76 3.12 -20.16
C SER A 2 -15.63 2.26 -19.64
N ASP A 3 -14.57 2.87 -19.11
CA ASP A 3 -13.58 2.18 -18.26
C ASP A 3 -14.18 2.00 -16.86
N VAL A 4 -15.06 1.01 -16.73
CA VAL A 4 -15.47 0.53 -15.41
C VAL A 4 -14.44 -0.52 -15.01
N LEU A 5 -13.30 -0.04 -14.52
CA LEU A 5 -12.32 -0.91 -13.87
C LEU A 5 -13.04 -1.81 -12.85
N PRO A 6 -12.70 -3.11 -12.78
CA PRO A 6 -13.19 -4.03 -11.75
C PRO A 6 -13.08 -3.41 -10.36
N THR A 7 -14.04 -3.71 -9.48
CA THR A 7 -14.12 -3.12 -8.14
C THR A 7 -12.83 -3.30 -7.34
N THR A 8 -12.18 -4.46 -7.48
CA THR A 8 -10.88 -4.80 -6.89
C THR A 8 -9.73 -3.94 -7.42
N GLU A 9 -9.73 -3.60 -8.70
CA GLU A 9 -8.74 -2.67 -9.28
C GLU A 9 -8.97 -1.25 -8.79
N LYS A 10 -10.23 -0.83 -8.62
CA LYS A 10 -10.57 0.48 -8.03
C LYS A 10 -10.17 0.59 -6.56
N GLU A 11 -10.33 -0.49 -5.79
CA GLU A 11 -9.87 -0.56 -4.40
C GLU A 11 -8.35 -0.53 -4.33
N THR A 12 -7.66 -1.31 -5.16
CA THR A 12 -6.18 -1.28 -5.25
C THR A 12 -5.64 0.10 -5.66
N ILE A 13 -6.30 0.78 -6.61
CA ILE A 13 -5.90 2.15 -7.04
C ILE A 13 -6.17 3.18 -5.94
N ARG A 14 -7.27 3.03 -5.19
CA ARG A 14 -7.59 3.88 -4.05
C ARG A 14 -6.57 3.69 -2.93
N ASP A 15 -6.19 2.45 -2.67
CA ASP A 15 -5.15 2.10 -1.71
C ASP A 15 -3.81 2.68 -2.15
N PHE A 16 -3.43 2.54 -3.42
CA PHE A 16 -2.19 3.12 -3.93
C PHE A 16 -2.16 4.65 -3.85
N HIS A 17 -3.25 5.34 -4.20
CA HIS A 17 -3.35 6.80 -4.03
C HIS A 17 -3.18 7.25 -2.58
N HIS A 18 -3.75 6.50 -1.63
CA HIS A 18 -3.53 6.75 -0.21
C HIS A 18 -2.04 6.68 0.14
N TRP A 19 -1.35 5.64 -0.32
CA TRP A 19 0.08 5.47 -0.07
C TRP A 19 0.95 6.54 -0.76
N ILE A 20 0.55 7.07 -1.91
CA ILE A 20 1.22 8.24 -2.51
C ILE A 20 1.13 9.46 -1.60
N ILE A 21 -0.03 9.74 -1.02
CA ILE A 21 -0.22 10.90 -0.12
C ILE A 21 0.66 10.75 1.13
N VAL A 22 0.70 9.54 1.70
CA VAL A 22 1.53 9.23 2.88
C VAL A 22 3.02 9.32 2.53
N ALA A 23 3.45 8.67 1.45
CA ALA A 23 4.82 8.69 0.97
C ALA A 23 5.31 10.10 0.66
N ARG A 24 4.47 10.94 0.04
CA ARG A 24 4.83 12.32 -0.28
C ARG A 24 5.15 13.11 0.97
N ARG A 25 4.41 12.91 2.08
CA ARG A 25 4.73 13.56 3.36
C ARG A 25 6.09 13.12 3.90
N ILE A 26 6.37 11.82 3.85
CA ILE A 26 7.64 11.24 4.33
C ILE A 26 8.85 11.75 3.52
N VAL A 27 8.72 11.79 2.19
CA VAL A 27 9.82 12.19 1.31
C VAL A 27 9.99 13.71 1.29
N HIS A 28 8.90 14.48 1.31
CA HIS A 28 8.95 15.94 1.15
C HIS A 28 9.59 16.67 2.34
N ASP A 29 9.49 16.14 3.55
CA ASP A 29 10.02 16.80 4.76
C ASP A 29 11.57 16.87 4.79
N SER A 30 12.25 16.14 3.91
CA SER A 30 13.72 16.05 3.89
C SER A 30 14.34 16.25 2.50
N PHE A 31 13.53 16.55 1.48
CA PHE A 31 13.99 16.56 0.09
C PHE A 31 14.36 17.97 -0.41
N THR A 32 15.55 18.10 -0.99
CA THR A 32 16.06 19.35 -1.59
C THR A 32 16.46 19.20 -3.06
N GLY A 33 15.98 18.16 -3.76
CA GLY A 33 16.29 17.87 -5.17
C GLY A 33 15.25 18.41 -6.15
N ASP A 34 15.22 17.86 -7.37
CA ASP A 34 14.26 18.25 -8.40
C ASP A 34 12.91 17.51 -8.29
N GLU A 35 11.86 18.07 -8.89
CA GLU A 35 10.49 17.53 -8.81
C GLU A 35 10.38 16.12 -9.42
N LYS A 36 11.21 15.77 -10.41
CA LYS A 36 11.17 14.43 -11.04
C LYS A 36 11.68 13.38 -10.08
N GLU A 37 12.76 13.68 -9.38
CA GLU A 37 13.34 12.80 -8.38
C GLU A 37 12.45 12.73 -7.13
N LEU A 38 11.79 13.83 -6.73
CA LEU A 38 10.76 13.82 -5.70
C LEU A 38 9.61 12.87 -6.07
N GLN A 39 9.12 12.95 -7.31
CA GLN A 39 8.06 12.09 -7.81
C GLN A 39 8.50 10.62 -7.83
N ARG A 40 9.72 10.34 -8.30
CA ARG A 40 10.28 8.99 -8.34
C ARG A 40 10.39 8.37 -6.94
N LEU A 41 10.96 9.12 -6.00
CA LEU A 41 11.10 8.69 -4.60
C LEU A 41 9.73 8.50 -3.92
N THR A 42 8.78 9.39 -4.19
CA THR A 42 7.41 9.29 -3.68
C THR A 42 6.73 8.01 -4.17
N LEU A 43 6.83 7.69 -5.47
CA LEU A 43 6.26 6.46 -6.02
C LEU A 43 6.91 5.21 -5.43
N GLN A 44 8.24 5.19 -5.35
CA GLN A 44 8.98 4.07 -4.76
C GLN A 44 8.60 3.85 -3.29
N ALA A 45 8.48 4.91 -2.50
CA ALA A 45 8.05 4.83 -1.11
C ALA A 45 6.58 4.39 -0.98
N ALA A 46 5.69 4.87 -1.85
CA ALA A 46 4.28 4.47 -1.86
C ALA A 46 4.11 2.98 -2.15
N GLU A 47 4.87 2.44 -3.12
CA GLU A 47 4.88 1.01 -3.42
C GLU A 47 5.35 0.18 -2.21
N GLY A 48 6.43 0.59 -1.55
CA GLY A 48 6.92 -0.07 -0.35
C GLY A 48 5.89 -0.11 0.78
N LEU A 49 5.32 1.04 1.13
CA LEU A 49 4.30 1.14 2.19
C LEU A 49 3.05 0.30 1.89
N MET A 50 2.63 0.27 0.63
CA MET A 50 1.51 -0.56 0.20
C MET A 50 1.81 -2.05 0.38
N MET A 51 3.01 -2.50 0.00
CA MET A 51 3.40 -3.91 0.14
C MET A 51 3.53 -4.32 1.59
N ASP A 52 4.11 -3.47 2.44
CA ASP A 52 4.24 -3.73 3.88
C ASP A 52 2.86 -3.87 4.55
N HIS A 53 1.91 -2.98 4.22
CA HIS A 53 0.54 -3.08 4.73
C HIS A 53 -0.15 -4.37 4.27
N ARG A 54 -0.02 -4.74 2.99
CA ARG A 54 -0.60 -5.99 2.47
C ARG A 54 0.02 -7.21 3.13
N LEU A 55 1.33 -7.20 3.38
CA LEU A 55 2.01 -8.28 4.08
C LEU A 55 1.47 -8.43 5.51
N GLY A 56 1.35 -7.33 6.26
CA GLY A 56 0.78 -7.36 7.61
C GLY A 56 -0.65 -7.89 7.65
N ALA A 57 -1.47 -7.57 6.64
CA ALA A 57 -2.82 -8.12 6.52
C ALA A 57 -2.83 -9.64 6.29
N ILE A 58 -1.90 -10.15 5.46
CA ILE A 58 -1.73 -11.60 5.24
C ILE A 58 -1.28 -12.29 6.52
N GLU A 59 -0.30 -11.72 7.23
CA GLU A 59 0.19 -12.26 8.50
C GLU A 59 -0.91 -12.34 9.56
N ALA A 60 -1.77 -11.31 9.65
CA ALA A 60 -2.94 -11.32 10.54
C ALA A 60 -3.92 -12.43 10.18
N GLN A 61 -4.28 -12.58 8.89
CA GLN A 61 -5.15 -13.66 8.43
C GLN A 61 -4.56 -15.05 8.71
N MET A 62 -3.25 -15.22 8.53
CA MET A 62 -2.58 -16.48 8.86
C MET A 62 -2.63 -16.78 10.37
N ALA A 63 -2.48 -15.77 11.21
CA ALA A 63 -2.60 -15.92 12.66
C ALA A 63 -4.02 -16.31 13.09
N GLU A 64 -5.05 -15.73 12.46
CA GLU A 64 -6.45 -16.09 12.68
C GLU A 64 -6.72 -17.53 12.26
N ILE A 65 -6.27 -17.93 11.07
CA ILE A 65 -6.40 -19.31 10.56
C ILE A 65 -5.73 -20.30 11.53
N LYS A 66 -4.51 -19.99 11.98
CA LYS A 66 -3.78 -20.82 12.95
C LYS A 66 -4.55 -20.98 14.25
N THR A 67 -5.08 -19.88 14.79
CA THR A 67 -5.90 -19.89 16.01
C THR A 67 -7.14 -20.77 15.84
N ALA A 68 -7.87 -20.60 14.74
CA ALA A 68 -9.06 -21.39 14.44
C ALA A 68 -8.80 -22.89 14.24
N LEU A 69 -7.61 -23.26 13.76
CA LEU A 69 -7.15 -24.64 13.66
C LEU A 69 -6.86 -25.24 15.05
N THR A 70 -6.15 -24.50 15.91
CA THR A 70 -5.82 -24.95 17.27
C THR A 70 -7.07 -25.06 18.17
N GLU A 71 -8.06 -24.18 18.00
CA GLU A 71 -9.33 -24.25 18.76
C GLU A 71 -10.25 -25.42 18.34
N LYS A 72 -10.00 -26.04 17.18
CA LYS A 72 -10.74 -27.20 16.69
C LYS A 72 -10.13 -28.54 17.13
N GLU A 73 -8.90 -28.55 17.62
CA GLU A 73 -8.24 -29.72 18.22
C GLU A 73 -8.53 -29.82 19.72
#